data_AF-A0A9Q3BBJ3-F1
#
_entry.id   AF-A0A9Q3BBJ3-F1
#
_cell.length_a   1.000
_cell.length_b   1.000
_cell.length_c   1.000
_cell.angle_alpha   90.00
_cell.angle_beta   90.00
_cell.angle_gamma   90.00
#
_symmetry.space_group_name_H-M   'P 1'
#
loop_
_entity.id
_entity.type
_entity.pdbx_description
1 polymer ?
#
loop_
_entity_poly.entity_id
_entity_poly.type
_entity_poly.pdbx_seq_one_letter_code
_entity_poly.pdbx_strand_id
1 'polypeptide(L)'
;MALKWHLQCFEPVCYPLNICGVSDFISPYPNDLLVTIGYWIWLLLLTPSAQPVCSAQPILNLDLRWTSTMAALNEADASAPHDAFDAGKHCAKADCHSLDFLPLTCPHCQLAFCGPHAPTFYHDCHVFQEKSTASSSLPAGSNIDAVKKLVSAHTPAPSIRQDNDRKAQARQILASRFPSSKERQSVRPAKELSPQIKLILLKRKAISGDPRKKEGDVTLNFRWYGTFQCDISVSNVRCCDVGQRFKSLTEPKAVWFSKKTVTGKVFDLTIEMFKTELISKSSSLSPSDLQLMVLRPESQFPVILTEDCSKDWGEVVKDGEEVWLTQKL
;
A
#
# COMPACT_ATOMS: atom_id res chain seq x y z
N MET A 1 10.16 60.59 -11.43
CA MET A 1 9.10 60.27 -10.45
C MET A 1 9.46 58.94 -9.80
N ALA A 2 10.15 59.00 -8.66
CA ALA A 2 10.63 57.85 -7.92
C ALA A 2 9.64 57.54 -6.78
N LEU A 3 9.07 56.33 -6.76
CA LEU A 3 8.18 55.88 -5.71
C LEU A 3 8.95 55.04 -4.70
N LYS A 4 8.96 55.58 -3.48
CA LYS A 4 9.68 55.17 -2.28
C LYS A 4 8.91 53.99 -1.64
N TRP A 5 9.55 52.84 -1.52
CA TRP A 5 9.02 51.69 -0.78
C TRP A 5 9.34 51.87 0.71
N HIS A 6 8.30 51.91 1.55
CA HIS A 6 8.42 51.88 3.01
C HIS A 6 8.19 50.43 3.46
N LEU A 7 9.27 49.75 3.87
CA LEU A 7 9.16 48.51 4.63
C LEU A 7 8.76 48.87 6.06
N GLN A 8 7.67 48.27 6.54
CA GLN A 8 7.27 48.34 7.94
C GLN A 8 7.48 46.95 8.55
N CYS A 9 8.48 46.86 9.41
CA CYS A 9 8.79 45.69 10.22
C CYS A 9 7.63 45.43 11.19
N PHE A 10 7.12 44.20 11.21
CA PHE A 10 6.22 43.72 12.26
C PHE A 10 7.07 43.13 13.39
N GLU A 11 6.93 43.72 14.58
CA GLU A 11 7.49 43.22 15.83
C GLU A 11 6.69 42.00 16.35
N PRO A 12 7.34 41.00 16.98
CA PRO A 12 6.65 39.91 17.63
C PRO A 12 6.09 40.34 18.99
N VAL A 13 4.75 40.29 19.14
CA VAL A 13 4.06 40.47 20.42
C VAL A 13 4.18 39.20 21.24
N CYS A 14 4.99 39.26 22.31
CA CYS A 14 5.02 38.29 23.39
C CYS A 14 3.76 38.44 24.27
N TYR A 15 2.94 37.40 24.36
CA TYR A 15 1.86 37.34 25.35
C TYR A 15 2.36 36.67 26.65
N PRO A 16 2.08 37.25 27.83
CA PRO A 16 2.43 36.64 29.11
C PRO A 16 1.48 35.51 29.47
N LEU A 17 2.08 34.40 29.91
CA LEU A 17 1.44 33.32 30.68
C LEU A 17 0.80 33.92 31.94
N ASN A 18 -0.52 33.83 32.05
CA ASN A 18 -1.24 34.14 33.27
C ASN A 18 -1.74 32.84 33.90
N ILE A 19 -1.14 32.54 35.04
CA ILE A 19 -1.52 31.50 35.99
C ILE A 19 -2.43 32.18 37.03
N CYS A 20 -3.40 31.40 37.56
CA CYS A 20 -4.31 31.66 38.69
C CYS A 20 -5.76 31.98 38.31
N GLY A 21 -6.65 31.10 38.80
CA GLY A 21 -8.10 31.25 38.75
C GLY A 21 -8.79 29.98 39.22
N VAL A 22 -8.46 29.55 40.44
CA VAL A 22 -9.16 28.47 41.15
C VAL A 22 -10.51 29.03 41.60
N SER A 23 -11.61 28.47 41.11
CA SER A 23 -12.96 28.75 41.63
C SER A 23 -13.74 27.45 41.77
N ASP A 24 -13.98 27.10 43.04
CA ASP A 24 -15.22 26.59 43.61
C ASP A 24 -15.83 25.31 43.02
N PHE A 25 -15.27 24.18 43.45
CA PHE A 25 -16.02 22.92 43.51
C PHE A 25 -16.59 22.74 44.92
N ILE A 26 -17.87 23.07 45.08
CA ILE A 26 -18.67 22.68 46.25
C ILE A 26 -19.08 21.22 46.05
N SER A 27 -18.39 20.30 46.73
CA SER A 27 -18.85 18.91 46.89
C SER A 27 -19.62 18.78 48.21
N PRO A 28 -20.79 18.13 48.22
CA PRO A 28 -21.50 17.83 49.45
C PRO A 28 -20.96 16.53 50.08
N TYR A 29 -21.11 16.48 51.40
CA TYR A 29 -20.95 15.35 52.33
C TYR A 29 -19.68 15.31 53.20
N PRO A 30 -19.85 15.12 54.52
CA PRO A 30 -18.83 15.38 55.53
C PRO A 30 -18.20 14.09 56.08
N ASN A 31 -17.13 14.29 56.86
CA ASN A 31 -16.43 13.34 57.71
C ASN A 31 -15.27 12.59 57.03
N ASP A 32 -14.06 13.11 57.21
CA ASP A 32 -12.98 12.38 57.90
C ASP A 32 -11.70 13.24 57.92
N LEU A 33 -11.66 14.17 58.88
CA LEU A 33 -10.41 14.73 59.38
C LEU A 33 -9.68 13.62 60.13
N LEU A 34 -8.48 13.23 59.67
CA LEU A 34 -7.32 12.70 60.43
C LEU A 34 -6.43 11.72 59.63
N VAL A 35 -6.14 11.97 58.35
CA VAL A 35 -5.06 11.24 57.62
C VAL A 35 -4.14 12.15 56.78
N THR A 36 -4.31 13.48 56.82
CA THR A 36 -3.61 14.41 55.90
C THR A 36 -2.35 15.09 56.44
N ILE A 37 -1.81 14.69 57.61
CA ILE A 37 -0.60 15.33 58.19
C ILE A 37 0.70 14.50 57.98
N GLY A 38 0.61 13.29 57.41
CA GLY A 38 1.78 12.40 57.25
C GLY A 38 2.59 12.51 55.94
N TYR A 39 2.09 13.20 54.91
CA TYR A 39 2.64 13.05 53.53
C TYR A 39 3.34 14.29 52.95
N TRP A 40 3.42 15.40 53.70
CA TRP A 40 4.06 16.65 53.24
C TRP A 40 5.47 16.90 53.80
N ILE A 41 6.01 16.00 54.63
CA ILE A 41 7.37 16.11 55.21
C ILE A 41 8.39 15.25 54.45
N TRP A 42 7.96 14.39 53.52
CA TRP A 42 8.86 13.50 52.77
C TRP A 42 9.28 14.02 51.38
N LEU A 43 8.84 15.22 50.98
CA LEU A 43 9.11 15.79 49.65
C LEU A 43 10.04 17.03 49.64
N LEU A 44 10.83 17.23 50.71
CA LEU A 44 11.75 18.38 50.86
C LEU A 44 13.22 17.98 51.14
N LEU A 45 13.63 16.73 50.88
CA LEU A 45 14.99 16.25 51.17
C LEU A 45 15.67 15.45 50.05
N LEU A 46 15.39 15.72 48.78
CA LEU A 46 16.17 15.16 47.66
C LEU A 46 16.39 16.19 46.55
N THR A 47 17.35 17.08 46.76
CA THR A 47 17.96 17.91 45.69
C THR A 47 19.47 17.66 45.67
N PRO A 48 20.02 16.97 44.65
CA PRO A 48 21.45 17.05 44.37
C PRO A 48 21.73 18.16 43.35
N SER A 49 22.59 19.07 43.80
CA SER A 49 23.35 20.06 43.04
C SER A 49 24.05 19.42 41.82
N ALA A 50 23.76 19.93 40.63
CA ALA A 50 24.52 19.65 39.41
C ALA A 50 25.28 20.93 38.99
N GLN A 51 26.61 20.85 39.00
CA GLN A 51 27.52 21.86 38.44
C GLN A 51 27.90 21.48 37.00
N PRO A 52 28.21 22.44 36.12
CA PRO A 52 28.71 22.18 34.77
C PRO A 52 30.25 22.16 34.76
N VAL A 53 30.85 21.15 34.13
CA VAL A 53 32.27 21.18 33.77
C VAL A 53 32.43 20.79 32.30
N CYS A 54 32.81 21.77 31.50
CA CYS A 54 33.33 21.60 30.16
C CYS A 54 34.76 21.07 30.22
N SER A 55 35.08 20.03 29.45
CA SER A 55 36.43 19.88 28.89
C SER A 55 36.39 19.02 27.62
N ALA A 56 36.84 19.62 26.53
CA ALA A 56 37.26 18.96 25.30
C ALA A 56 38.62 18.28 25.52
N GLN A 57 39.01 17.33 24.63
CA GLN A 57 40.38 16.98 24.15
C GLN A 57 40.29 15.67 23.32
N PRO A 58 41.29 15.30 22.47
CA PRO A 58 41.09 15.14 21.04
C PRO A 58 41.37 13.74 20.46
N ILE A 59 41.10 13.64 19.16
CA ILE A 59 41.38 12.53 18.25
C ILE A 59 42.89 12.50 17.93
N LEU A 60 43.55 11.35 18.08
CA LEU A 60 44.78 11.05 17.36
C LEU A 60 44.76 9.61 16.81
N ASN A 61 45.03 9.55 15.51
CA ASN A 61 45.30 8.36 14.70
C ASN A 61 46.53 7.60 15.19
N LEU A 62 46.54 6.29 14.97
CA LEU A 62 47.78 5.59 14.61
C LEU A 62 47.49 4.44 13.64
N ASP A 63 47.87 4.69 12.39
CA ASP A 63 48.06 3.72 11.31
C ASP A 63 49.31 2.86 11.55
N LEU A 64 49.39 1.80 10.72
CA LEU A 64 50.57 1.06 10.20
C LEU A 64 50.65 -0.39 10.70
N ARG A 65 50.15 -1.34 9.89
CA ARG A 65 50.87 -2.06 8.81
C ARG A 65 52.01 -2.95 9.33
N TRP A 66 51.82 -4.27 9.23
CA TRP A 66 52.90 -5.21 8.97
C TRP A 66 52.48 -6.20 7.88
N THR A 67 53.44 -6.51 7.02
CA THR A 67 53.34 -7.14 5.69
C THR A 67 53.40 -8.66 5.70
N SER A 68 52.97 -9.21 4.56
CA SER A 68 52.95 -10.60 4.09
C SER A 68 54.27 -11.40 4.20
N THR A 69 54.13 -12.71 4.49
CA THR A 69 54.83 -13.91 3.94
C THR A 69 54.27 -15.11 4.73
N MET A 70 53.82 -16.25 4.20
CA MET A 70 54.43 -17.12 3.19
C MET A 70 53.38 -17.97 2.46
N ALA A 71 53.75 -18.32 1.23
CA ALA A 71 53.12 -19.28 0.35
C ALA A 71 53.40 -20.75 0.75
N ALA A 72 52.50 -21.62 0.27
CA ALA A 72 52.73 -23.00 -0.15
C ALA A 72 52.97 -24.08 0.92
N LEU A 73 51.89 -24.80 1.24
CA LEU A 73 51.88 -26.27 1.19
C LEU A 73 50.56 -26.72 0.54
N ASN A 74 50.64 -27.23 -0.68
CA ASN A 74 49.65 -28.14 -1.27
C ASN A 74 49.96 -29.55 -0.75
N GLU A 75 48.96 -30.32 -0.35
CA GLU A 75 48.39 -31.43 -1.13
C GLU A 75 47.47 -32.33 -0.28
N ALA A 76 46.35 -32.69 -0.92
CA ALA A 76 45.52 -33.88 -0.75
C ALA A 76 44.85 -34.16 0.61
N ASP A 77 43.53 -33.92 0.68
CA ASP A 77 42.60 -35.06 0.70
C ASP A 77 41.20 -34.63 0.20
N ALA A 78 40.60 -35.51 -0.58
CA ALA A 78 39.30 -35.37 -1.20
C ALA A 78 38.23 -35.91 -0.26
N SER A 79 37.22 -35.11 0.09
CA SER A 79 35.80 -35.55 0.31
C SER A 79 35.00 -34.54 1.14
N ALA A 80 34.55 -33.45 0.50
CA ALA A 80 33.25 -32.79 0.78
C ALA A 80 33.15 -31.50 -0.05
N PRO A 81 32.17 -31.33 -0.96
CA PRO A 81 31.88 -30.01 -1.49
C PRO A 81 31.03 -29.28 -0.45
N HIS A 82 31.65 -28.38 0.31
CA HIS A 82 30.92 -27.29 0.93
C HIS A 82 30.36 -26.40 -0.18
N ASP A 83 29.05 -26.18 -0.15
CA ASP A 83 28.24 -25.47 -1.13
C ASP A 83 28.76 -24.04 -1.40
N ALA A 84 29.67 -23.93 -2.37
CA ALA A 84 30.08 -22.69 -2.98
C ALA A 84 29.15 -22.44 -4.17
N PHE A 85 28.40 -21.32 -4.11
CA PHE A 85 27.57 -20.77 -5.17
C PHE A 85 27.92 -21.28 -6.57
N ASP A 86 27.07 -22.18 -7.09
CA ASP A 86 27.15 -22.70 -8.46
C ASP A 86 27.06 -21.49 -9.40
N ALA A 87 28.20 -21.06 -9.94
CA ALA A 87 28.25 -19.98 -10.91
C ALA A 87 27.41 -20.44 -12.10
N GLY A 88 26.24 -19.81 -12.29
CA GLY A 88 25.20 -20.26 -13.22
C GLY A 88 25.70 -20.67 -14.61
N LYS A 89 24.88 -21.37 -15.40
CA LYS A 89 25.28 -21.80 -16.74
C LYS A 89 24.88 -20.78 -17.79
N HIS A 90 25.75 -20.58 -18.78
CA HIS A 90 25.44 -19.74 -19.92
C HIS A 90 24.44 -20.44 -20.85
N CYS A 91 23.58 -19.64 -21.50
CA CYS A 91 22.70 -20.12 -22.56
C CYS A 91 23.53 -20.70 -23.72
N ALA A 92 23.15 -21.89 -24.20
CA ALA A 92 23.83 -22.56 -25.31
C ALA A 92 23.47 -21.99 -26.70
N LYS A 93 22.57 -21.01 -26.78
CA LYS A 93 22.22 -20.36 -28.04
C LYS A 93 23.33 -19.39 -28.43
N ALA A 94 23.84 -19.48 -29.66
CA ALA A 94 25.06 -18.79 -30.09
C ALA A 94 25.00 -17.26 -29.98
N ASP A 95 23.82 -16.66 -30.15
CA ASP A 95 23.57 -15.23 -30.04
C ASP A 95 23.18 -14.77 -28.62
N CYS A 96 23.20 -15.68 -27.64
CA CYS A 96 22.80 -15.41 -26.26
C CYS A 96 23.95 -15.71 -25.30
N HIS A 97 24.51 -14.67 -24.70
CA HIS A 97 25.56 -14.78 -23.68
C HIS A 97 25.03 -14.59 -22.25
N SER A 98 23.74 -14.84 -22.03
CA SER A 98 23.13 -14.70 -20.70
C SER A 98 23.53 -15.86 -19.78
N LEU A 99 23.99 -15.53 -18.57
CA LEU A 99 24.25 -16.46 -17.47
C LEU A 99 22.94 -16.69 -16.70
N ASP A 100 22.48 -17.94 -16.62
CA ASP A 100 21.27 -18.31 -15.86
C ASP A 100 21.65 -19.20 -14.67
N PHE A 101 21.21 -18.81 -13.47
CA PHE A 101 21.43 -19.58 -12.25
C PHE A 101 20.50 -20.79 -12.14
N LEU A 102 19.42 -20.83 -12.94
CA LEU A 102 18.51 -21.98 -13.07
C LEU A 102 18.45 -22.46 -14.54
N PRO A 103 19.54 -23.05 -15.04
CA PRO A 103 19.61 -23.45 -16.44
C PRO A 103 18.58 -24.54 -16.78
N LEU A 104 17.77 -24.27 -17.81
CA LEU A 104 16.76 -25.20 -18.30
C LEU A 104 17.38 -26.07 -19.40
N THR A 105 17.41 -27.38 -19.18
CA THR A 105 17.98 -28.32 -20.15
C THR A 105 16.89 -28.80 -21.12
N CYS A 106 17.13 -28.64 -22.42
CA CYS A 106 16.20 -29.13 -23.44
C CYS A 106 16.19 -30.68 -23.44
N PRO A 107 15.03 -31.35 -23.37
CA PRO A 107 14.97 -32.81 -23.34
C PRO A 107 15.39 -33.46 -24.67
N HIS A 108 15.42 -32.68 -25.75
CA HIS A 108 15.81 -33.16 -27.08
C HIS A 108 17.32 -33.02 -27.29
N CYS A 109 17.85 -31.80 -27.30
CA CYS A 109 19.27 -31.55 -27.58
C CYS A 109 20.19 -31.59 -26.36
N GLN A 110 19.66 -31.75 -25.13
CA GLN A 110 20.41 -31.85 -23.87
C GLN A 110 21.32 -30.64 -23.55
N LEU A 111 21.10 -29.51 -24.24
CA LEU A 111 21.79 -28.24 -23.98
C LEU A 111 21.01 -27.38 -22.98
N ALA A 112 21.74 -26.55 -22.23
CA ALA A 112 21.20 -25.63 -21.23
C ALA A 112 20.87 -24.26 -21.85
N PHE A 113 19.69 -23.72 -21.54
CA PHE A 113 19.22 -22.43 -22.05
C PHE A 113 18.64 -21.58 -20.92
N CYS A 114 18.63 -20.26 -21.12
CA CYS A 114 17.91 -19.33 -20.25
C CYS A 114 16.39 -19.41 -20.50
N GLY A 115 15.59 -18.92 -19.55
CA GLY A 115 14.11 -18.95 -19.62
C GLY A 115 13.48 -18.64 -21.00
N PRO A 116 13.91 -17.57 -21.70
CA PRO A 116 13.38 -17.22 -23.02
C PRO A 116 13.74 -18.21 -24.15
N HIS A 117 14.90 -18.86 -24.07
CA HIS A 117 15.44 -19.74 -25.12
C HIS A 117 15.24 -21.23 -24.83
N ALA A 118 14.70 -21.59 -23.66
CA ALA A 118 14.38 -22.96 -23.30
C ALA A 118 13.37 -23.67 -24.24
N PRO A 119 12.35 -23.00 -24.82
CA PRO A 119 11.45 -23.67 -25.75
C PRO A 119 12.14 -24.01 -27.08
N THR A 120 11.80 -25.18 -27.65
CA THR A 120 12.44 -25.76 -28.85
C THR A 120 12.39 -24.90 -30.11
N PHE A 121 11.48 -23.93 -30.18
CA PHE A 121 11.36 -23.00 -31.30
C PHE A 121 12.33 -21.82 -31.22
N TYR A 122 12.87 -21.53 -30.04
CA TYR A 122 13.71 -20.36 -29.78
C TYR A 122 15.20 -20.70 -29.69
N HIS A 123 15.58 -21.95 -29.99
CA HIS A 123 16.95 -22.39 -30.19
C HIS A 123 17.01 -23.37 -31.35
N ASP A 124 18.21 -23.58 -31.91
CA ASP A 124 18.43 -24.50 -33.01
C ASP A 124 18.41 -25.96 -32.55
N CYS A 125 17.23 -26.45 -32.14
CA CYS A 125 17.03 -27.82 -31.73
C CYS A 125 17.07 -28.76 -32.93
N HIS A 126 17.83 -29.86 -32.84
CA HIS A 126 17.93 -30.83 -33.93
C HIS A 126 16.56 -31.42 -34.36
N VAL A 127 15.64 -31.60 -33.42
CA VAL A 127 14.27 -32.12 -33.70
C VAL A 127 13.43 -31.14 -34.54
N PHE A 128 13.70 -29.84 -34.45
CA PHE A 128 13.01 -28.84 -35.27
C PHE A 128 13.66 -28.71 -36.66
N GLN A 129 14.98 -28.90 -36.75
CA GLN A 129 15.69 -28.86 -38.02
C GLN A 129 15.31 -30.02 -38.96
N GLU A 130 15.01 -31.20 -38.42
CA GLU A 130 14.52 -32.34 -39.22
C GLU A 130 13.12 -32.10 -39.82
N LYS A 131 12.33 -31.19 -39.26
CA LYS A 131 10.99 -30.86 -39.78
C LYS A 131 11.00 -29.74 -40.81
N SER A 132 12.12 -29.02 -40.97
CA SER A 132 12.21 -27.86 -41.85
C SER A 132 12.97 -28.12 -43.15
N THR A 133 13.64 -29.27 -43.30
CA THR A 133 14.35 -29.66 -44.53
C THR A 133 13.52 -30.50 -45.52
N ALA A 134 12.22 -30.69 -45.26
CA ALA A 134 11.28 -31.35 -46.18
C ALA A 134 10.10 -30.44 -46.54
N SER A 135 10.35 -29.29 -47.18
CA SER A 135 9.38 -28.59 -48.05
C SER A 135 9.95 -27.31 -48.66
N SER A 136 11.04 -27.43 -49.41
CA SER A 136 11.28 -26.49 -50.51
C SER A 136 10.48 -26.96 -51.73
N SER A 137 9.59 -26.08 -52.20
CA SER A 137 8.76 -26.14 -53.42
C SER A 137 7.46 -26.96 -53.35
N LEU A 138 6.31 -26.28 -53.31
CA LEU A 138 5.13 -26.59 -54.12
C LEU A 138 4.27 -25.32 -54.33
N PRO A 139 3.52 -25.25 -55.46
CA PRO A 139 2.88 -24.05 -55.98
C PRO A 139 1.51 -23.79 -55.36
N ALA A 140 1.06 -22.54 -55.50
CA ALA A 140 -0.32 -22.13 -55.25
C ALA A 140 -1.29 -22.88 -56.17
N GLY A 141 -2.23 -23.64 -55.61
CA GLY A 141 -3.34 -24.21 -56.38
C GLY A 141 -4.08 -25.37 -55.71
N SER A 142 -5.33 -25.09 -55.31
CA SER A 142 -6.45 -26.03 -55.15
C SER A 142 -6.23 -27.32 -54.34
N ASN A 143 -6.39 -27.26 -53.01
CA ASN A 143 -6.74 -28.47 -52.25
C ASN A 143 -7.72 -28.21 -51.08
N ILE A 144 -8.34 -27.03 -51.06
CA ILE A 144 -9.33 -26.68 -50.03
C ILE A 144 -10.61 -27.50 -50.28
N ASP A 145 -10.96 -27.77 -51.54
CA ASP A 145 -12.18 -28.49 -51.90
C ASP A 145 -12.13 -29.99 -51.60
N ALA A 146 -10.99 -30.66 -51.75
CA ALA A 146 -10.87 -32.09 -51.40
C ALA A 146 -10.90 -32.29 -49.88
N VAL A 147 -10.22 -31.41 -49.14
CA VAL A 147 -10.28 -31.40 -47.66
C VAL A 147 -11.71 -31.11 -47.20
N LYS A 148 -12.38 -30.13 -47.80
CA LYS A 148 -13.78 -29.79 -47.48
C LYS A 148 -14.75 -30.93 -47.81
N LYS A 149 -14.48 -31.70 -48.88
CA LYS A 149 -15.27 -32.88 -49.29
C LYS A 149 -15.06 -34.10 -48.38
N LEU A 150 -13.86 -34.28 -47.84
CA LEU A 150 -13.57 -35.29 -46.82
C LEU A 150 -14.18 -34.93 -45.46
N VAL A 151 -14.09 -33.66 -45.07
CA VAL A 151 -14.69 -33.16 -43.83
C VAL A 151 -16.22 -33.27 -43.88
N SER A 152 -16.85 -32.95 -45.01
CA SER A 152 -18.31 -33.06 -45.18
C SER A 152 -18.83 -34.51 -45.26
N ALA A 153 -18.00 -35.45 -45.70
CA ALA A 153 -18.35 -36.88 -45.71
C ALA A 153 -18.41 -37.50 -44.29
N HIS A 154 -17.73 -36.90 -43.30
CA HIS A 154 -17.67 -37.39 -41.92
C HIS A 154 -18.28 -36.44 -40.89
N THR A 155 -18.83 -35.30 -41.30
CA THR A 155 -19.60 -34.43 -40.40
C THR A 155 -21.07 -34.84 -40.45
N PRO A 156 -21.65 -35.39 -39.37
CA PRO A 156 -23.08 -35.62 -39.32
C PRO A 156 -23.82 -34.29 -39.49
N ALA A 157 -24.89 -34.29 -40.28
CA ALA A 157 -25.71 -33.11 -40.52
C ALA A 157 -26.05 -32.42 -39.19
N PRO A 158 -26.01 -31.08 -39.10
CA PRO A 158 -26.44 -30.37 -37.91
C PRO A 158 -27.91 -30.70 -37.72
N SER A 159 -28.18 -31.66 -36.83
CA SER A 159 -29.52 -31.95 -36.39
C SER A 159 -30.06 -30.65 -35.82
N ILE A 160 -31.16 -30.14 -36.37
CA ILE A 160 -31.96 -29.08 -35.75
C ILE A 160 -32.44 -29.67 -34.41
N ARG A 161 -31.59 -29.58 -33.39
CA ARG A 161 -31.84 -30.06 -32.04
C ARG A 161 -32.19 -28.82 -31.25
N GLN A 162 -33.40 -28.82 -30.71
CA GLN A 162 -33.90 -27.81 -29.80
C GLN A 162 -32.86 -27.55 -28.71
N ASP A 163 -32.15 -26.44 -28.84
CA ASP A 163 -31.01 -26.07 -28.00
C ASP A 163 -31.44 -25.86 -26.53
N ASN A 164 -32.73 -25.54 -26.35
CA ASN A 164 -33.39 -25.40 -25.06
C ASN A 164 -33.44 -26.73 -24.27
N ASP A 165 -33.64 -27.86 -24.94
CA ASP A 165 -33.80 -29.15 -24.26
C ASP A 165 -32.45 -29.72 -23.82
N ARG A 166 -31.38 -29.55 -24.60
CA ARG A 166 -30.04 -29.99 -24.22
C ARG A 166 -29.51 -29.24 -23.00
N LYS A 167 -29.76 -27.93 -22.93
CA LYS A 167 -29.36 -27.11 -21.78
C LYS A 167 -30.16 -27.47 -20.53
N ALA A 168 -31.44 -27.80 -20.67
CA ALA A 168 -32.28 -28.28 -19.58
C ALA A 168 -31.85 -29.68 -19.09
N GLN A 169 -31.60 -30.61 -20.02
CA GLN A 169 -31.11 -31.95 -19.70
C GLN A 169 -29.74 -31.91 -19.01
N ALA A 170 -28.82 -31.08 -19.51
CA ALA A 170 -27.52 -30.89 -18.87
C ALA A 170 -27.67 -30.36 -17.43
N ARG A 171 -28.57 -29.39 -17.21
CA ARG A 171 -28.88 -28.88 -15.86
C ARG A 171 -29.46 -29.96 -14.95
N GLN A 172 -30.34 -30.82 -15.47
CA GLN A 172 -30.97 -31.89 -14.70
C GLN A 172 -29.99 -33.02 -14.37
N ILE A 173 -29.08 -33.36 -15.28
CA ILE A 173 -27.99 -34.31 -15.04
C ILE A 173 -27.03 -33.76 -13.99
N LEU A 174 -26.67 -32.47 -14.07
CA LEU A 174 -25.84 -31.82 -13.07
C LEU A 174 -26.53 -31.77 -11.71
N ALA A 175 -27.81 -31.42 -11.63
CA ALA A 175 -28.56 -31.36 -10.39
C ALA A 175 -28.76 -32.74 -9.72
N SER A 176 -28.93 -33.80 -10.52
CA SER A 176 -29.12 -35.16 -10.02
C SER A 176 -27.80 -35.82 -9.59
N ARG A 177 -26.68 -35.53 -10.27
CA ARG A 177 -25.36 -36.09 -9.92
C ARG A 177 -24.60 -35.28 -8.87
N PHE A 178 -24.85 -33.98 -8.83
CA PHE A 178 -24.35 -33.08 -7.81
C PHE A 178 -25.55 -32.50 -7.07
N PRO A 179 -26.23 -33.29 -6.20
CA PRO A 179 -27.22 -32.74 -5.30
C PRO A 179 -26.51 -31.63 -4.54
N SER A 180 -26.99 -30.39 -4.68
CA SER A 180 -26.38 -29.20 -4.08
C SER A 180 -26.27 -29.45 -2.58
N SER A 181 -25.09 -29.91 -2.16
CA SER A 181 -24.87 -30.42 -0.81
C SER A 181 -24.75 -29.21 0.08
N LYS A 182 -25.90 -28.77 0.59
CA LYS A 182 -26.07 -27.55 1.39
C LYS A 182 -25.65 -26.32 0.60
N GLU A 183 -26.55 -25.35 0.54
CA GLU A 183 -26.09 -23.96 0.46
C GLU A 183 -25.01 -23.81 1.52
N ARG A 184 -23.76 -23.73 1.06
CA ARG A 184 -22.62 -23.50 1.92
C ARG A 184 -22.82 -22.07 2.37
N GLN A 185 -23.66 -21.86 3.38
CA GLN A 185 -23.61 -20.68 4.22
C GLN A 185 -22.14 -20.54 4.51
N SER A 186 -21.51 -19.56 3.88
CA SER A 186 -20.09 -19.33 4.02
C SER A 186 -19.91 -18.75 5.41
N VAL A 187 -19.97 -19.60 6.43
CA VAL A 187 -19.45 -19.34 7.77
C VAL A 187 -17.92 -19.44 7.73
N ARG A 188 -17.29 -19.10 6.59
CA ARG A 188 -15.89 -18.71 6.61
C ARG A 188 -15.92 -17.27 7.11
N PRO A 189 -15.35 -16.96 8.28
CA PRO A 189 -15.18 -15.56 8.66
C PRO A 189 -14.54 -14.86 7.47
N ALA A 190 -15.15 -13.75 7.01
CA ALA A 190 -14.65 -13.00 5.88
C ALA A 190 -13.18 -12.66 6.18
N LYS A 191 -12.26 -13.39 5.54
CA LYS A 191 -10.84 -13.24 5.85
C LYS A 191 -10.49 -11.85 5.38
N GLU A 192 -10.19 -10.98 6.34
CA GLU A 192 -9.88 -9.59 6.06
C GLU A 192 -8.76 -9.55 5.02
N LEU A 193 -8.99 -8.82 3.93
CA LEU A 193 -8.04 -8.74 2.83
C LEU A 193 -6.70 -8.22 3.37
N SER A 194 -5.59 -8.75 2.84
CA SER A 194 -4.27 -8.26 3.23
C SER A 194 -4.17 -6.74 2.96
N PRO A 195 -3.40 -5.99 3.77
CA PRO A 195 -3.26 -4.55 3.58
C PRO A 195 -2.80 -4.16 2.16
N GLN A 196 -1.96 -4.98 1.56
CA GLN A 196 -1.50 -4.80 0.18
C GLN A 196 -2.63 -4.94 -0.85
N ILE A 197 -3.50 -5.94 -0.70
CA ILE A 197 -4.65 -6.11 -1.60
C ILE A 197 -5.64 -4.96 -1.42
N LYS A 198 -5.89 -4.51 -0.19
CA LYS A 198 -6.71 -3.33 0.08
C LYS A 198 -6.17 -2.11 -0.65
N LEU A 199 -4.86 -1.86 -0.58
CA LEU A 199 -4.20 -0.75 -1.25
C LEU A 199 -4.29 -0.87 -2.79
N ILE A 200 -4.15 -2.07 -3.37
CA ILE A 200 -4.31 -2.28 -4.82
C ILE A 200 -5.75 -1.95 -5.25
N LEU A 201 -6.74 -2.45 -4.52
CA LEU A 201 -8.16 -2.16 -4.80
C LEU A 201 -8.48 -0.68 -4.64
N LEU A 202 -7.90 -0.03 -3.63
CA LEU A 202 -8.02 1.40 -3.40
C LEU A 202 -7.44 2.21 -4.55
N LYS A 203 -6.21 1.90 -4.98
CA LYS A 203 -5.55 2.55 -6.13
C LYS A 203 -6.40 2.45 -7.40
N ARG A 204 -7.11 1.34 -7.59
CA ARG A 204 -7.98 1.11 -8.75
C ARG A 204 -9.29 1.90 -8.70
N LYS A 205 -9.78 2.23 -7.49
CA LYS A 205 -11.02 2.98 -7.27
C LYS A 205 -10.80 4.49 -7.09
N ALA A 206 -9.59 4.89 -6.72
CA ALA A 206 -9.30 6.25 -6.30
C ALA A 206 -9.41 7.25 -7.45
N ILE A 207 -10.13 8.35 -7.20
CA ILE A 207 -10.20 9.51 -8.10
C ILE A 207 -9.26 10.63 -7.63
N SER A 208 -8.96 11.59 -8.50
CA SER A 208 -8.16 12.76 -8.11
C SER A 208 -8.91 13.60 -7.08
N GLY A 209 -8.24 13.90 -5.96
CA GLY A 209 -8.77 14.79 -4.93
C GLY A 209 -8.61 16.28 -5.25
N ASP A 210 -7.78 16.62 -6.23
CA ASP A 210 -7.66 17.98 -6.75
C ASP A 210 -8.34 18.02 -8.13
N PRO A 211 -9.51 18.68 -8.29
CA PRO A 211 -10.23 18.76 -9.57
C PRO A 211 -9.40 19.37 -10.70
N ARG A 212 -8.34 20.12 -10.38
CA ARG A 212 -7.43 20.72 -11.36
C ARG A 212 -6.38 19.75 -11.88
N LYS A 213 -6.11 18.66 -11.14
CA LYS A 213 -5.12 17.65 -11.51
C LYS A 213 -5.79 16.43 -12.14
N LYS A 214 -5.34 16.08 -13.33
CA LYS A 214 -5.74 14.86 -14.05
C LYS A 214 -4.87 13.68 -13.63
N GLU A 215 -5.31 12.48 -13.98
CA GLU A 215 -4.60 11.22 -13.76
C GLU A 215 -3.24 11.13 -14.49
N GLY A 216 -2.87 12.07 -15.37
CA GLY A 216 -1.52 12.11 -15.94
C GLY A 216 -0.52 12.95 -15.12
N ASP A 217 -1.00 13.87 -14.30
CA ASP A 217 -0.20 15.03 -13.85
C ASP A 217 0.77 14.68 -12.72
N VAL A 218 0.51 13.61 -11.98
CA VAL A 218 1.32 13.16 -10.84
C VAL A 218 1.66 11.70 -11.03
N THR A 219 2.94 11.33 -11.02
CA THR A 219 3.35 9.91 -11.11
C THR A 219 2.85 9.10 -9.91
N LEU A 220 2.55 7.82 -10.10
CA LEU A 220 1.96 6.93 -9.07
C LEU A 220 2.71 6.93 -7.73
N ASN A 221 4.05 7.01 -7.74
CA ASN A 221 4.86 7.00 -6.51
C ASN A 221 4.71 8.27 -5.66
N PHE A 222 4.37 9.40 -6.31
CA PHE A 222 4.13 10.68 -5.65
C PHE A 222 2.66 10.89 -5.28
N ARG A 223 1.80 9.90 -5.51
CA ARG A 223 0.41 9.92 -5.08
C ARG A 223 0.28 9.22 -3.74
N TRP A 224 -0.36 9.89 -2.82
CA TRP A 224 -0.96 9.26 -1.67
C TRP A 224 -2.34 8.75 -2.06
N TYR A 225 -2.72 7.58 -1.54
CA TYR A 225 -4.03 6.96 -1.77
C TYR A 225 -4.68 6.68 -0.43
N GLY A 226 -5.94 7.06 -0.26
CA GLY A 226 -6.70 6.79 0.95
C GLY A 226 -8.19 6.90 0.72
N THR A 227 -8.95 6.71 1.80
CA THR A 227 -10.37 6.94 1.81
C THR A 227 -10.69 8.17 2.64
N PHE A 228 -11.71 8.90 2.22
CA PHE A 228 -12.26 10.01 2.96
C PHE A 228 -13.69 9.72 3.38
N GLN A 229 -14.00 10.06 4.62
CA GLN A 229 -15.34 10.01 5.19
C GLN A 229 -15.70 11.34 5.85
N CYS A 230 -16.99 11.62 5.95
CA CYS A 230 -17.51 12.82 6.55
C CYS A 230 -18.54 12.45 7.61
N ASP A 231 -18.21 12.74 8.88
CA ASP A 231 -19.12 12.56 9.99
C ASP A 231 -19.32 13.88 10.74
N ILE A 232 -20.54 14.39 10.62
CA ILE A 232 -20.99 15.63 11.26
C ILE A 232 -22.16 15.24 12.14
N SER A 233 -21.94 14.38 13.12
CA SER A 233 -22.98 14.08 14.09
C SER A 233 -23.03 15.19 15.14
N VAL A 234 -24.13 15.94 15.17
CA VAL A 234 -24.44 16.89 16.24
C VAL A 234 -24.81 16.10 17.50
N SER A 235 -23.82 15.64 18.27
CA SER A 235 -23.98 15.19 19.67
C SER A 235 -22.62 14.84 20.25
N ASN A 236 -22.36 15.25 21.49
CA ASN A 236 -21.14 14.98 22.25
C ASN A 236 -20.77 13.48 22.24
N VAL A 237 -19.83 13.07 21.40
CA VAL A 237 -19.34 11.69 21.33
C VAL A 237 -18.14 11.52 22.25
N ARG A 238 -18.21 10.57 23.20
CA ARG A 238 -17.05 10.11 23.97
C ARG A 238 -16.16 9.23 23.08
N CYS A 239 -14.84 9.35 23.24
CA CYS A 239 -13.82 8.65 22.44
C CYS A 239 -14.01 7.13 22.29
N CYS A 240 -14.71 6.47 23.20
CA CYS A 240 -14.92 5.03 23.22
C CYS A 240 -15.95 4.48 22.20
N ASP A 241 -16.81 5.31 21.60
CA ASP A 241 -17.84 4.88 20.62
C ASP A 241 -17.48 5.15 19.15
N VAL A 242 -16.35 5.81 18.92
CA VAL A 242 -15.85 6.28 17.62
C VAL A 242 -15.70 5.09 16.66
N GLY A 243 -15.03 4.01 17.07
CA GLY A 243 -14.81 2.83 16.20
C GLY A 243 -16.06 2.00 15.85
N GLN A 244 -17.15 2.08 16.62
CA GLN A 244 -18.36 1.28 16.37
C GLN A 244 -19.42 2.00 15.54
N ARG A 245 -19.49 3.34 15.62
CA ARG A 245 -20.50 4.16 14.91
C ARG A 245 -20.22 4.33 13.42
N PHE A 246 -18.96 4.19 13.01
CA PHE A 246 -18.50 4.36 11.61
C PHE A 246 -18.90 3.25 10.63
N LYS A 247 -19.63 2.22 11.07
CA LYS A 247 -20.18 1.18 10.19
C LYS A 247 -21.48 1.58 9.50
N SER A 248 -22.03 2.77 9.79
CA SER A 248 -23.34 3.23 9.28
C SER A 248 -23.28 4.58 8.56
N LEU A 249 -22.26 4.81 7.73
CA LEU A 249 -22.11 6.04 6.95
C LEU A 249 -21.96 5.75 5.45
N THR A 250 -22.28 6.77 4.66
CA THR A 250 -22.10 6.88 3.22
C THR A 250 -20.79 6.25 2.76
N GLU A 251 -20.80 5.54 1.61
CA GLU A 251 -19.61 4.84 1.12
C GLU A 251 -18.38 5.77 1.11
N PRO A 252 -17.25 5.35 1.68
CA PRO A 252 -16.04 6.15 1.73
C PRO A 252 -15.58 6.53 0.33
N LYS A 253 -15.26 7.81 0.12
CA LYS A 253 -14.72 8.29 -1.15
C LYS A 253 -13.25 7.88 -1.26
N ALA A 254 -12.93 7.00 -2.21
CA ALA A 254 -11.55 6.63 -2.52
C ALA A 254 -10.89 7.75 -3.34
N VAL A 255 -9.80 8.33 -2.83
CA VAL A 255 -9.19 9.53 -3.41
C VAL A 255 -7.67 9.41 -3.40
N TRP A 256 -7.02 10.07 -4.37
CA TRP A 256 -5.59 10.30 -4.36
C TRP A 256 -5.24 11.79 -4.34
N PHE A 257 -4.19 12.13 -3.60
CA PHE A 257 -3.56 13.46 -3.57
C PHE A 257 -2.08 13.34 -3.90
N SER A 258 -1.48 14.42 -4.41
CA SER A 258 -0.02 14.51 -4.45
C SER A 258 0.53 14.54 -3.02
N LYS A 259 1.56 13.73 -2.73
CA LYS A 259 2.24 13.71 -1.42
C LYS A 259 2.81 15.08 -1.02
N LYS A 260 3.18 15.89 -2.03
CA LYS A 260 3.68 17.27 -1.87
C LYS A 260 2.58 18.35 -1.74
N THR A 261 1.32 17.96 -1.69
CA THR A 261 0.24 18.94 -1.45
C THR A 261 0.25 19.25 0.05
N VAL A 262 0.26 20.53 0.41
CA VAL A 262 0.18 20.94 1.83
C VAL A 262 -1.15 20.53 2.46
N THR A 263 -1.12 20.13 3.72
CA THR A 263 -2.28 19.60 4.46
C THR A 263 -3.47 20.58 4.47
N GLY A 264 -3.22 21.88 4.64
CA GLY A 264 -4.29 22.89 4.61
C GLY A 264 -5.03 22.93 3.26
N LYS A 265 -4.30 22.77 2.16
CA LYS A 265 -4.94 22.68 0.83
C LYS A 265 -5.74 21.39 0.66
N VAL A 266 -5.25 20.26 1.19
CA VAL A 266 -6.01 19.01 1.19
C VAL A 266 -7.31 19.17 1.99
N PHE A 267 -7.27 19.88 3.12
CA PHE A 267 -8.46 20.21 3.90
C PHE A 267 -9.49 21.02 3.12
N ASP A 268 -9.08 22.10 2.45
CA ASP A 268 -9.99 22.91 1.62
C ASP A 268 -10.63 22.08 0.50
N LEU A 269 -9.83 21.25 -0.18
CA LEU A 269 -10.32 20.34 -1.23
C LEU A 269 -11.28 19.30 -0.67
N THR A 270 -11.06 18.85 0.57
CA THR A 270 -11.94 17.90 1.24
C THR A 270 -13.28 18.53 1.62
N ILE A 271 -13.27 19.78 2.09
CA ILE A 271 -14.50 20.55 2.34
C ILE A 271 -15.31 20.68 1.05
N GLU A 272 -14.69 21.07 -0.06
CA GLU A 272 -15.40 21.17 -1.35
C GLU A 272 -15.89 19.80 -1.82
N MET A 273 -15.13 18.73 -1.61
CA MET A 273 -15.52 17.36 -1.94
C MET A 273 -16.76 16.87 -1.16
N PHE A 274 -16.98 17.33 0.07
CA PHE A 274 -18.13 16.98 0.91
C PHE A 274 -19.15 18.11 1.06
N LYS A 275 -19.07 19.16 0.24
CA LYS A 275 -19.92 20.35 0.36
C LYS A 275 -21.40 20.03 0.40
N THR A 276 -21.85 19.09 -0.43
CA THR A 276 -23.25 18.63 -0.46
C THR A 276 -23.67 17.95 0.84
N GLU A 277 -22.80 17.13 1.41
CA GLU A 277 -23.01 16.44 2.69
C GLU A 277 -22.95 17.41 3.87
N LEU A 278 -22.06 18.40 3.84
CA LEU A 278 -21.95 19.46 4.85
C LEU A 278 -23.23 20.33 4.87
N ILE A 279 -23.70 20.78 3.70
CA ILE A 279 -24.91 21.63 3.58
C ILE A 279 -26.16 20.89 4.04
N SER A 280 -26.29 19.60 3.71
CA SER A 280 -27.47 18.80 4.07
C SER A 280 -27.57 18.47 5.57
N LYS A 281 -26.43 18.36 6.26
CA LYS A 281 -26.38 17.98 7.68
C LYS A 281 -26.37 19.17 8.64
N SER A 282 -25.98 20.35 8.17
CA SER A 282 -25.87 21.54 9.02
C SER A 282 -25.89 22.82 8.21
N SER A 283 -26.83 23.72 8.51
CA SER A 283 -26.99 25.00 7.80
C SER A 283 -25.97 26.08 8.19
N SER A 284 -25.11 25.84 9.20
CA SER A 284 -24.28 26.89 9.82
C SER A 284 -22.82 26.52 10.08
N LEU A 285 -22.29 25.40 9.56
CA LEU A 285 -20.89 25.05 9.81
C LEU A 285 -19.93 25.93 9.01
N SER A 286 -19.01 26.56 9.72
CA SER A 286 -17.86 27.25 9.14
C SER A 286 -16.72 26.25 8.91
N PRO A 287 -15.84 26.46 7.92
CA PRO A 287 -14.58 25.71 7.79
C PRO A 287 -13.75 25.70 9.08
N SER A 288 -13.85 26.75 9.90
CA SER A 288 -13.15 26.86 11.18
C SER A 288 -13.60 25.84 12.22
N ASP A 289 -14.84 25.36 12.11
CA ASP A 289 -15.45 24.38 13.01
C ASP A 289 -15.13 22.93 12.58
N LEU A 290 -14.43 22.75 11.47
CA LEU A 290 -14.11 21.45 10.90
C LEU A 290 -12.64 21.10 11.10
N GLN A 291 -12.36 19.80 11.14
CA GLN A 291 -11.01 19.26 11.22
C GLN A 291 -10.89 17.94 10.47
N LEU A 292 -9.65 17.59 10.08
CA LEU A 292 -9.32 16.26 9.58
C LEU A 292 -8.64 15.44 10.66
N MET A 293 -9.01 14.17 10.78
CA MET A 293 -8.34 13.24 11.67
C MET A 293 -8.15 11.85 11.05
N VAL A 294 -7.22 11.10 11.60
CA VAL A 294 -6.99 9.67 11.29
C VAL A 294 -6.99 8.87 12.58
N LEU A 295 -7.58 7.67 12.52
CA LEU A 295 -7.59 6.72 13.62
C LEU A 295 -6.53 5.67 13.36
N ARG A 296 -5.49 5.66 14.21
CA ARG A 296 -4.40 4.69 14.13
C ARG A 296 -4.55 3.68 15.25
N PRO A 297 -4.47 2.37 14.99
CA PRO A 297 -4.55 1.35 16.04
C PRO A 297 -3.47 1.51 17.12
N GLU A 298 -2.33 2.07 16.74
CA GLU A 298 -1.17 2.36 17.59
C GLU A 298 -1.43 3.51 18.59
N SER A 299 -2.42 4.37 18.33
CA SER A 299 -2.69 5.57 19.11
C SER A 299 -4.00 5.43 19.88
N GLN A 300 -3.97 5.77 21.17
CA GLN A 300 -5.19 5.82 21.99
C GLN A 300 -6.12 6.97 21.59
N PHE A 301 -5.59 8.00 20.93
CA PHE A 301 -6.31 9.20 20.54
C PHE A 301 -6.27 9.40 19.01
N PRO A 302 -7.32 10.01 18.41
CA PRO A 302 -7.27 10.42 17.02
C PRO A 302 -6.12 11.38 16.74
N VAL A 303 -5.45 11.21 15.60
CA VAL A 303 -4.40 12.13 15.15
C VAL A 303 -5.06 13.25 14.35
N ILE A 304 -4.99 14.49 14.85
CA ILE A 304 -5.56 15.66 14.18
C ILE A 304 -4.58 16.17 13.13
N LEU A 305 -4.96 16.05 11.85
CA LEU A 305 -4.09 16.43 10.73
C LEU A 305 -4.07 17.94 10.51
N THR A 306 -5.16 18.63 10.83
CA THR A 306 -5.30 20.09 10.65
C THR A 306 -4.50 20.91 11.65
N GLU A 307 -3.78 20.28 12.59
CA GLU A 307 -2.75 20.97 13.39
C GLU A 307 -1.47 21.19 12.56
N ASP A 308 -1.23 20.35 11.56
CA ASP A 308 -0.04 20.35 10.70
C ASP A 308 -0.34 20.91 9.29
N CYS A 309 -1.12 21.99 9.21
CA CYS A 309 -1.58 22.60 7.95
C CYS A 309 -0.47 22.92 6.94
N SER A 310 0.74 23.23 7.42
CA SER A 310 1.89 23.62 6.60
C SER A 310 2.73 22.44 6.11
N LYS A 311 2.53 21.22 6.64
CA LYS A 311 3.30 20.05 6.24
C LYS A 311 2.80 19.46 4.93
N ASP A 312 3.69 18.72 4.27
CA ASP A 312 3.34 17.93 3.09
C ASP A 312 2.42 16.76 3.50
N TRP A 313 1.37 16.53 2.72
CA TRP A 313 0.37 15.50 3.00
C TRP A 313 0.96 14.11 3.20
N GLY A 314 1.99 13.76 2.42
CA GLY A 314 2.67 12.47 2.53
C GLY A 314 3.51 12.29 3.80
N GLU A 315 3.78 13.36 4.56
CA GLU A 315 4.49 13.31 5.84
C GLU A 315 3.53 13.07 7.01
N VAL A 316 2.29 13.54 6.90
CA VAL A 316 1.29 13.48 7.97
C VAL A 316 0.40 12.23 7.90
N VAL A 317 0.18 11.67 6.70
CA VAL A 317 -0.74 10.54 6.46
C VAL A 317 -0.08 9.45 5.61
N LYS A 318 -0.28 8.19 5.99
CA LYS A 318 0.26 7.00 5.29
C LYS A 318 -0.71 6.47 4.23
N ASP A 319 -0.18 5.86 3.18
CA ASP A 319 -1.01 5.27 2.12
C ASP A 319 -1.94 4.18 2.70
N GLY A 320 -3.21 4.23 2.30
CA GLY A 320 -4.25 3.31 2.75
C GLY A 320 -4.93 3.71 4.07
N GLU A 321 -4.54 4.82 4.71
CA GLU A 321 -5.24 5.34 5.89
C GLU A 321 -6.63 5.90 5.52
N GLU A 322 -7.55 5.79 6.46
CA GLU A 322 -8.89 6.38 6.38
C GLU A 322 -8.89 7.74 7.08
N VAL A 323 -9.24 8.78 6.34
CA VAL A 323 -9.26 10.17 6.79
C VAL A 323 -10.70 10.60 7.03
N TRP A 324 -10.92 11.26 8.15
CA TRP A 324 -12.24 11.68 8.62
C TRP A 324 -12.32 13.20 8.67
N LEU A 325 -13.31 13.76 7.97
CA LEU A 325 -13.76 15.14 8.16
C LEU A 325 -14.81 15.16 9.27
N THR A 326 -14.50 15.84 10.37
CA THR A 326 -15.39 15.96 11.54
C THR A 326 -15.54 17.40 11.98
N GLN A 327 -16.55 17.66 12.80
CA GLN A 327 -16.59 18.90 13.58
C GLN A 327 -15.53 18.85 14.69
N LYS A 328 -14.92 20.00 15.02
CA LYS A 328 -14.09 20.18 16.21
C LYS A 328 -14.96 20.01 17.45
N LEU A 329 -14.41 19.34 18.46
CA LEU A 329 -15.08 19.12 19.75
C LEU A 329 -14.99 20.36 20.65
#